data_AF-B8GF62-F1
#
_entry.id   AF-B8GF62-F1
#
_cell.length_a   1.000
_cell.length_b   1.000
_cell.length_c   1.000
_cell.angle_alpha   90.00
_cell.angle_beta   90.00
_cell.angle_gamma   90.00
#
_symmetry.space_group_name_H-M   'P 1'
#
loop_
_entity.id
_entity.type
_entity.pdbx_description
1 polymer ?
#
loop_
_entity_poly.entity_id
_entity_poly.type
_entity_poly.pdbx_seq_one_letter_code
_entity_poly.pdbx_strand_id
1 'polypeptide(L)'
;MFVSQERLTLLLLLGVIGAVVGINLLITALGPGYFAHPFSSEAHEGDQVSLQGTVSSVAWTGTGSNLLLTVNGTTVFVPAETAVAIQVQKGEEVRIIGTVQVYQGKKEVMVEDSEGIRILSASTGQGRY
;
A
#
# COMPACT_ATOMS: atom_id res chain seq x y z
N MET A 1 23.77 -0.70 44.59
CA MET A 1 23.39 0.70 44.91
C MET A 1 23.76 1.54 43.70
N PHE A 2 22.81 1.75 42.78
CA PHE A 2 23.07 2.50 41.54
C PHE A 2 23.55 3.91 41.87
N VAL A 3 24.73 4.28 41.37
CA VAL A 3 25.34 5.61 41.55
C VAL A 3 24.47 6.65 40.82
N SER A 4 24.43 7.91 41.28
CA SER A 4 23.56 8.96 40.69
C SER A 4 23.73 9.11 39.17
N GLN A 5 24.94 8.87 38.64
CA GLN A 5 25.20 8.87 37.20
C GLN A 5 24.56 7.70 36.47
N GLU A 6 24.57 6.49 37.06
CA GLU A 6 24.01 5.28 36.47
C GLU A 6 22.47 5.39 36.34
N ARG A 7 21.82 5.98 37.35
CA ARG A 7 20.37 6.24 37.32
C ARG A 7 19.97 7.23 36.24
N LEU A 8 20.79 8.27 36.03
CA LEU A 8 20.54 9.27 34.99
C LEU A 8 20.66 8.64 33.59
N THR A 9 21.70 7.82 33.37
CA THR A 9 21.87 7.07 32.12
C THR A 9 20.68 6.13 31.86
N LEU A 10 20.21 5.41 32.88
CA LEU A 10 19.05 4.53 32.75
C LEU A 10 17.76 5.31 32.43
N LEU A 11 17.53 6.45 33.09
CA LEU A 11 16.38 7.31 32.78
C LEU A 11 16.44 7.86 31.35
N LEU A 12 17.62 8.26 30.90
CA LEU A 12 17.82 8.75 29.54
C LEU A 12 17.59 7.63 28.52
N LEU A 13 18.11 6.43 28.76
CA LEU A 13 17.86 5.27 27.92
C LEU A 13 16.37 4.94 27.84
N LEU A 14 15.69 4.89 29.00
CA LEU A 14 14.25 4.61 29.06
C LEU A 14 13.43 5.69 28.33
N GLY A 15 13.84 6.95 28.43
CA GLY A 15 13.25 8.06 27.70
C GLY A 15 13.42 7.92 26.19
N VAL A 16 14.62 7.55 25.72
CA VAL A 16 14.88 7.31 24.28
C VAL A 16 14.06 6.14 23.76
N ILE A 17 14.00 5.03 24.50
CA ILE A 17 13.17 3.87 24.15
C ILE A 17 11.70 4.28 24.06
N GLY A 18 11.19 5.01 25.06
CA GLY A 18 9.82 5.51 25.07
C GLY A 18 9.52 6.43 23.88
N ALA A 19 10.45 7.33 23.52
CA ALA A 19 10.31 8.21 22.37
C ALA A 19 10.30 7.43 21.05
N VAL A 20 11.21 6.46 20.86
CA VAL A 20 11.25 5.62 19.65
C VAL A 20 9.97 4.80 19.51
N VAL A 21 9.50 4.18 20.59
CA VAL A 21 8.23 3.43 20.60
C VAL A 21 7.06 4.35 20.29
N GLY A 22 6.98 5.52 20.93
CA GLY A 22 5.90 6.48 20.71
C GLY A 22 5.84 6.99 19.27
N ILE A 23 6.99 7.31 18.67
CA ILE A 23 7.09 7.73 17.27
C ILE A 23 6.70 6.58 16.34
N ASN A 24 7.16 5.36 16.61
CA ASN A 24 6.83 4.20 15.79
C ASN A 24 5.31 3.93 15.79
N LEU A 25 4.67 3.93 16.97
CA LEU A 25 3.22 3.78 17.11
C LEU A 25 2.46 4.89 16.36
N LEU A 26 2.95 6.13 16.40
CA LEU A 26 2.35 7.23 15.67
C LEU A 26 2.45 7.02 14.14
N ILE A 27 3.60 6.61 13.63
CA ILE A 27 3.81 6.34 12.20
C ILE A 27 2.89 5.19 11.75
N THR A 28 2.81 4.11 12.53
CA THR A 28 1.92 2.98 12.24
C THR A 28 0.44 3.41 12.22
N ALA A 29 0.02 4.29 13.13
CA ALA A 29 -1.36 4.76 13.19
C ALA A 29 -1.76 5.66 12.00
N LEU A 30 -0.82 6.44 11.45
CA LEU A 30 -1.08 7.29 10.28
C LEU A 30 -1.23 6.48 8.98
N GLY A 31 -0.53 5.35 8.88
CA GLY A 31 -0.58 4.42 7.76
C GLY A 31 0.05 4.95 6.45
N PRO A 32 0.20 4.09 5.43
CA PRO A 32 0.87 4.45 4.17
C PRO A 32 0.15 5.57 3.40
N GLY A 33 -1.17 5.69 3.57
CA GLY A 33 -1.97 6.70 2.89
C GLY A 33 -1.64 8.15 3.25
N TYR A 34 -1.01 8.40 4.40
CA TYR A 34 -0.60 9.76 4.79
C TYR A 34 0.59 10.28 3.97
N PHE A 35 1.45 9.37 3.51
CA PHE A 35 2.62 9.70 2.69
C PHE A 35 2.35 9.58 1.18
N ALA A 36 1.18 9.10 0.82
CA ALA A 36 0.80 8.86 -0.57
C ALA A 36 0.48 10.17 -1.30
N HIS A 37 1.17 10.42 -2.42
CA HIS A 37 0.84 11.49 -3.36
C HIS A 37 0.18 10.91 -4.63
N PRO A 38 -0.55 11.70 -5.43
CA PRO A 38 -1.18 11.18 -6.65
C PRO A 38 -0.14 10.55 -7.59
N PHE A 39 -0.45 9.37 -8.14
CA PHE A 39 0.43 8.71 -9.10
C PHE A 39 0.61 9.59 -10.36
N SER A 40 1.85 9.78 -10.79
CA SER A 40 2.19 10.53 -12.01
C SER A 40 3.39 9.91 -12.72
N SER A 41 3.65 10.35 -13.95
CA SER A 41 4.81 9.92 -14.74
C SER A 41 6.15 10.27 -14.10
N GLU A 42 6.16 11.28 -13.23
CA GLU A 42 7.35 11.80 -12.54
C GLU A 42 7.65 11.05 -11.24
N ALA A 43 6.71 10.23 -10.74
CA ALA A 43 6.92 9.42 -9.53
C ALA A 43 8.11 8.46 -9.72
N HIS A 44 8.99 8.40 -8.73
CA HIS A 44 10.20 7.59 -8.75
C HIS A 44 9.92 6.21 -8.16
N GLU A 45 10.80 5.27 -8.45
CA GLU A 45 10.77 3.97 -7.79
C GLU A 45 10.94 4.14 -6.26
N GLY A 46 10.08 3.46 -5.48
CA GLY A 46 10.00 3.59 -4.03
C GLY A 46 9.01 4.64 -3.54
N ASP A 47 8.44 5.47 -4.43
CA ASP A 47 7.48 6.50 -4.04
C ASP A 47 6.14 5.87 -3.60
N GLN A 48 5.62 6.31 -2.46
CA GLN A 48 4.27 5.98 -2.02
C GLN A 48 3.25 6.81 -2.81
N VAL A 49 2.34 6.15 -3.51
CA VAL A 49 1.39 6.80 -4.42
C VAL A 49 -0.06 6.39 -4.17
N SER A 50 -0.98 7.27 -4.55
CA SER A 50 -2.42 7.04 -4.63
C SER A 50 -2.86 7.08 -6.10
N LEU A 51 -3.43 5.99 -6.59
CA LEU A 51 -4.02 5.85 -7.92
C LEU A 51 -5.53 5.64 -7.79
N GLN A 52 -6.33 6.51 -8.39
CA GLN A 52 -7.78 6.33 -8.46
C GLN A 52 -8.21 6.20 -9.91
N GLY A 53 -9.09 5.23 -10.19
CA GLY A 53 -9.60 5.04 -11.54
C GLY A 53 -10.46 3.79 -11.69
N THR A 54 -10.83 3.51 -12.93
CA THR A 54 -11.63 2.33 -13.27
C THR A 54 -10.73 1.16 -13.65
N VAL A 55 -11.05 -0.02 -13.14
CA VAL A 55 -10.35 -1.27 -13.46
C VAL A 55 -10.71 -1.69 -14.88
N SER A 56 -9.75 -1.68 -15.79
CA SER A 56 -9.93 -2.08 -17.19
C SER A 56 -9.58 -3.55 -17.44
N SER A 57 -8.73 -4.14 -16.60
CA SER A 57 -8.36 -5.55 -16.67
C SER A 57 -8.05 -6.14 -15.30
N VAL A 58 -8.30 -7.43 -15.14
CA VAL A 58 -8.00 -8.25 -13.96
C VAL A 58 -7.42 -9.56 -14.47
N ALA A 59 -6.20 -9.90 -14.08
CA ALA A 59 -5.52 -11.11 -14.50
C ALA A 59 -4.74 -11.75 -13.34
N TRP A 60 -4.82 -13.07 -13.22
CA TRP A 60 -4.03 -13.83 -12.27
C TRP A 60 -2.78 -14.40 -12.95
N THR A 61 -1.61 -14.28 -12.32
CA THR A 61 -0.38 -14.86 -12.86
C THR A 61 -0.36 -16.37 -12.61
N GLY A 62 -0.18 -17.16 -13.67
CA GLY A 62 -0.28 -18.62 -13.61
C GLY A 62 0.74 -19.30 -12.67
N THR A 63 1.91 -18.68 -12.47
CA THR A 63 2.86 -19.04 -11.42
C THR A 63 2.74 -18.02 -10.30
N GLY A 64 2.46 -18.50 -9.08
CA GLY A 64 2.44 -17.68 -7.87
C GLY A 64 1.08 -17.14 -7.44
N SER A 65 0.03 -17.15 -8.28
CA SER A 65 -1.28 -16.57 -7.94
C SER A 65 -1.22 -15.07 -7.57
N ASN A 66 -0.29 -14.32 -8.18
CA ASN A 66 -0.31 -12.86 -8.05
C ASN A 66 -1.47 -12.30 -8.87
N LEU A 67 -1.96 -11.14 -8.47
CA LEU A 67 -3.02 -10.43 -9.15
C LEU A 67 -2.45 -9.20 -9.86
N LEU A 68 -2.74 -9.09 -11.15
CA LEU A 68 -2.45 -7.93 -11.98
C LEU A 68 -3.76 -7.22 -12.27
N LEU A 69 -3.84 -5.95 -11.89
CA LEU A 69 -4.92 -5.05 -12.26
C LEU A 69 -4.40 -4.01 -13.25
N THR A 70 -5.27 -3.52 -14.13
CA THR A 70 -4.99 -2.32 -14.90
C THR A 70 -5.98 -1.24 -14.53
N VAL A 71 -5.49 -0.12 -14.02
CA VAL A 71 -6.33 1.02 -13.58
C VAL A 71 -5.86 2.27 -14.31
N ASN A 72 -6.74 2.88 -15.10
CA ASN A 72 -6.41 4.01 -15.98
C ASN A 72 -5.14 3.80 -16.84
N GLY A 73 -4.92 2.57 -17.31
CA GLY A 73 -3.75 2.21 -18.12
C GLY A 73 -2.45 1.96 -17.34
N THR A 74 -2.47 2.13 -16.01
CA THR A 74 -1.34 1.80 -15.13
C THR A 74 -1.50 0.38 -14.60
N THR A 75 -0.42 -0.41 -14.65
CA THR A 75 -0.40 -1.75 -14.05
C THR A 75 -0.29 -1.62 -12.54
N VAL A 76 -1.12 -2.40 -11.84
CA VAL A 76 -1.03 -2.58 -10.40
C VAL A 76 -0.74 -4.05 -10.15
N PHE A 77 0.35 -4.32 -9.46
CA PHE A 77 0.76 -5.66 -9.06
C PHE A 77 0.37 -5.87 -7.59
N VAL A 78 -0.24 -7.01 -7.32
CA VAL A 78 -0.66 -7.43 -5.99
C VAL A 78 -0.05 -8.82 -5.74
N PRO A 79 0.84 -8.98 -4.74
CA PRO A 79 1.40 -10.26 -4.35
C PRO A 79 0.31 -11.26 -3.97
N ALA A 80 0.59 -12.55 -4.13
CA ALA A 80 -0.35 -13.63 -3.91
C ALA A 80 -0.98 -13.63 -2.51
N GLU A 81 -0.16 -13.43 -1.48
CA GLU A 81 -0.60 -13.37 -0.08
C GLU A 81 -1.66 -12.29 0.16
N THR A 82 -1.53 -11.17 -0.55
CA THR A 82 -2.43 -10.02 -0.48
C THR A 82 -3.64 -10.22 -1.39
N ALA A 83 -3.42 -10.80 -2.57
CA ALA A 83 -4.43 -10.98 -3.61
C ALA A 83 -5.58 -11.90 -3.17
N VAL A 84 -5.31 -12.90 -2.31
CA VAL A 84 -6.35 -13.81 -1.79
C VAL A 84 -7.46 -13.06 -1.03
N ALA A 85 -7.15 -11.92 -0.41
CA ALA A 85 -8.11 -11.11 0.34
C ALA A 85 -8.88 -10.10 -0.54
N ILE A 86 -8.55 -9.99 -1.82
CA ILE A 86 -9.06 -8.94 -2.71
C ILE A 86 -10.04 -9.53 -3.73
N GLN A 87 -11.24 -8.94 -3.80
CA GLN A 87 -12.24 -9.25 -4.81
C GLN A 87 -12.55 -7.99 -5.61
N VAL A 88 -11.75 -7.73 -6.64
CA VAL A 88 -11.93 -6.60 -7.55
C VAL A 88 -12.32 -7.11 -8.93
N GLN A 89 -13.29 -6.45 -9.54
CA GLN A 89 -13.81 -6.78 -10.86
C GLN A 89 -13.53 -5.68 -11.87
N LYS A 90 -13.49 -6.08 -13.13
CA LYS A 90 -13.41 -5.15 -14.25
C LYS A 90 -14.64 -4.23 -14.25
N GLY A 91 -14.42 -2.94 -14.42
CA GLY A 91 -15.46 -1.91 -14.45
C GLY A 91 -15.71 -1.24 -13.10
N GLU A 92 -15.12 -1.74 -12.01
CA GLU A 92 -15.22 -1.09 -10.71
C GLU A 92 -14.32 0.14 -10.64
N GLU A 93 -14.80 1.17 -9.93
CA GLU A 93 -13.96 2.30 -9.57
C GLU A 93 -13.23 1.97 -8.26
N VAL A 94 -11.91 2.12 -8.28
CA VAL A 94 -11.05 1.78 -7.14
C VAL A 94 -10.13 2.95 -6.80
N ARG A 95 -9.77 3.05 -5.52
CA ARG A 95 -8.64 3.82 -5.02
C ARG A 95 -7.58 2.87 -4.49
N ILE A 96 -6.37 3.04 -4.98
CA ILE A 96 -5.23 2.19 -4.71
C ILE A 96 -4.14 3.03 -4.07
N ILE A 97 -3.60 2.55 -2.96
CA ILE A 97 -2.44 3.08 -2.27
C ILE A 97 -1.36 2.00 -2.34
N GLY A 98 -0.22 2.35 -2.91
CA GLY A 98 0.86 1.40 -3.12
C GLY A 98 2.18 2.10 -3.38
N THR A 99 3.20 1.32 -3.69
CA THR A 99 4.57 1.79 -3.92
C THR A 99 4.88 1.67 -5.40
N VAL A 100 5.49 2.70 -5.98
CA VAL A 100 5.95 2.65 -7.37
C VAL A 100 7.14 1.71 -7.48
N GLN A 101 7.06 0.77 -8.42
CA GLN A 101 8.18 -0.10 -8.77
C GLN A 101 8.39 -0.16 -10.28
N VAL A 102 9.57 -0.61 -10.70
CA VAL A 102 9.88 -0.82 -12.12
C VAL A 102 10.03 -2.32 -12.38
N TYR A 103 9.08 -2.88 -13.11
CA TYR A 103 9.15 -4.27 -13.56
C TYR A 103 9.36 -4.34 -15.07
N GLN A 104 10.43 -5.01 -15.49
CA GLN A 104 10.85 -5.13 -16.89
C GLN A 104 10.90 -3.78 -17.64
N GLY A 105 11.37 -2.73 -16.96
CA GLY A 105 11.49 -1.38 -17.53
C GLY A 105 10.18 -0.60 -17.63
N LYS A 106 9.08 -1.11 -17.06
CA LYS A 106 7.79 -0.42 -16.98
C LYS A 106 7.45 -0.09 -15.54
N LYS A 107 6.97 1.13 -15.30
CA LYS A 107 6.47 1.54 -13.99
C LYS A 107 5.14 0.84 -13.71
N GLU A 108 5.00 0.33 -12.51
CA GLU A 108 3.77 -0.23 -11.97
C GLU A 108 3.64 0.14 -10.49
N VAL A 109 2.44 -0.05 -9.94
CA VAL A 109 2.16 0.18 -8.53
C VAL A 109 2.04 -1.17 -7.83
N MET A 110 2.91 -1.43 -6.86
CA MET A 110 2.89 -2.61 -5.99
C MET A 110 2.01 -2.34 -4.77
N VAL A 111 1.15 -3.28 -4.42
CA VAL A 111 0.28 -3.18 -3.25
C VAL A 111 0.54 -4.37 -2.34
N GLU A 112 1.25 -4.14 -1.23
CA GLU A 112 1.62 -5.19 -0.28
C GLU A 112 0.50 -5.52 0.71
N ASP A 113 -0.40 -4.58 1.00
CA ASP A 113 -1.53 -4.77 1.92
C ASP A 113 -2.87 -4.57 1.21
N SER A 114 -3.81 -5.48 1.48
CA SER A 114 -5.17 -5.45 0.96
C SER A 114 -5.92 -4.16 1.35
N GLU A 115 -5.60 -3.54 2.48
CA GLU A 115 -6.17 -2.24 2.89
C GLU A 115 -5.79 -1.10 1.93
N GLY A 116 -4.72 -1.29 1.14
CA GLY A 116 -4.30 -0.40 0.08
C GLY A 116 -5.29 -0.32 -1.08
N ILE A 117 -6.23 -1.26 -1.22
CA ILE A 117 -7.24 -1.25 -2.29
C ILE A 117 -8.62 -0.98 -1.69
N ARG A 118 -9.29 0.07 -2.17
CA ARG A 118 -10.65 0.41 -1.78
C ARG A 118 -11.54 0.53 -3.01
N ILE A 119 -12.62 -0.23 -3.05
CA ILE A 119 -13.65 -0.13 -4.09
C ILE A 119 -14.55 1.06 -3.74
N LEU A 120 -14.61 2.04 -4.64
CA LEU A 120 -15.40 3.27 -4.48
C LEU A 120 -16.80 3.12 -5.06
N SER A 121 -16.95 2.28 -6.09
CA SER A 121 -18.23 1.93 -6.69
C SER A 121 -18.14 0.54 -7.28
N ALA A 122 -18.95 -0.38 -6.75
CA ALA A 122 -19.16 -1.68 -7.37
C ALA A 122 -19.96 -1.44 -8.66
N SER A 123 -19.54 -2.02 -9.78
CA SER A 123 -20.39 -2.03 -10.96
C SER A 123 -21.61 -2.86 -10.61
N THR A 124 -22.72 -2.22 -10.26
CA THR A 124 -24.03 -2.88 -10.11
C THR A 124 -24.25 -3.66 -11.40
N GLY A 125 -24.16 -4.99 -11.32
CA GLY A 125 -24.42 -5.87 -12.43
C GLY A 125 -25.74 -5.48 -13.07
N GLN A 126 -25.67 -5.01 -14.32
CA GLN A 126 -26.87 -4.91 -15.13
C GLN A 126 -27.43 -6.32 -15.26
N GLY A 127 -28.53 -6.56 -14.56
CA GLY A 127 -29.42 -7.67 -14.81
C GLY A 127 -29.85 -7.62 -16.28
N ARG A 128 -29.26 -8.50 -17.07
CA ARG A 128 -29.79 -8.99 -18.34
C ARG A 128 -29.84 -10.50 -18.18
N TYR A 129 -31.01 -11.05 -17.85
CA TYR A 129 -31.96 -11.67 -18.76
C TYR A 129 -33.29 -11.87 -18.04
#